data_AF-A0A2V9ZSV1-F1
#
_entry.id   AF-A0A2V9ZSV1-F1
#
_cell.length_a   1.000
_cell.length_b   1.000
_cell.length_c   1.000
_cell.angle_alpha   90.00
_cell.angle_beta   90.00
_cell.angle_gamma   90.00
#
_symmetry.space_group_name_H-M   'P 1'
#
loop_
_entity.id
_entity.type
_entity.pdbx_description
1 polymer ?
#
loop_
_entity_poly.entity_id
_entity_poly.type
_entity_poly.pdbx_seq_one_letter_code
_entity_poly.pdbx_strand_id
1 'polypeptide(L)'
;MKAGSLDPCRFPRMLRRHIVAAIGLLVFLNCSVKFARAQSLSMLHSSGVNIVDANGNKVSLRGVNLGGWLTIETWMTPADSSGLPDNYSIIKTLDNRFGVATEQSLIKTYEQSWITTADLDNIRAEGMNVIRVPVWWGNFQTLNGQWRSDAFTMLDWVVSAAAARGIYTIIDMHGVVGGQSTSQDTGRQNVNTYWSSSADQAATDQLMMNIAAHYNGNPNVAAYDLMNEPMSAPNVQAPVTAQNNLYNAVRSQDPTHICIFEGTFGSWNWDMLPPPSTFGWTNVIYEMHEYQWSGTASAVENGAVNQVNQFKSHQSWNVPDYIGEFNDFGNSTAVWQFTMNQYNNNNINWTVWAYKSTKGNWGLYETQSNKPPIPNIQSDSATTIANDWSQWTTTNAFSINPTLAPALVGGVNGGGTIINSSAWYNVVNQNSGACVDAAGRGTINGTVVQQWTCGNAQSNQEWQFQPTDSGFFKVVNRNAPAEAWDVTNVGTANGSLIQLWNPGGGTNQQWQPVSLGNGTFKIAGRGSGRCLAVPSASTANGVQLDIFDCNGSRAQAWKLVQQP
;
A
#
# COMPACT_ATOMS: atom_id res chain seq x y z
N MET A 1 13.20 33.85 73.04
CA MET A 1 12.22 34.02 74.14
C MET A 1 10.93 33.35 73.66
N LYS A 2 10.72 32.07 74.04
CA LYS A 2 9.72 31.55 75.01
C LYS A 2 8.26 31.85 74.59
N ALA A 3 7.32 30.91 74.50
CA ALA A 3 7.24 29.46 74.76
C ALA A 3 5.93 28.94 74.06
N GLY A 4 5.84 27.77 73.39
CA GLY A 4 5.60 26.40 73.93
C GLY A 4 4.09 26.14 74.19
N SER A 5 3.40 25.02 73.97
CA SER A 5 3.59 23.69 73.33
C SER A 5 2.32 22.83 73.63
N LEU A 6 2.01 21.81 72.80
CA LEU A 6 1.25 20.54 73.06
C LEU A 6 -0.31 20.47 72.99
N ASP A 7 -0.81 19.79 71.93
CA ASP A 7 -1.70 18.59 71.79
C ASP A 7 -2.47 17.97 73.02
N PRO A 8 -3.43 17.01 72.87
CA PRO A 8 -4.62 16.83 72.00
C PRO A 8 -5.89 16.30 72.78
N CYS A 9 -6.99 16.01 72.04
CA CYS A 9 -8.17 15.15 72.38
C CYS A 9 -9.28 15.63 73.35
N ARG A 10 -10.52 15.81 72.83
CA ARG A 10 -11.78 15.06 73.18
C ARG A 10 -13.08 15.83 72.81
N PHE A 11 -14.17 15.05 72.72
CA PHE A 11 -15.62 15.33 72.82
C PHE A 11 -16.46 15.31 71.51
N PRO A 12 -17.75 14.89 71.53
CA PRO A 12 -18.34 13.68 72.16
C PRO A 12 -19.39 12.94 71.27
N ARG A 13 -19.92 11.82 71.79
CA ARG A 13 -21.03 10.99 71.25
C ARG A 13 -22.42 11.45 71.72
N MET A 14 -23.43 11.01 70.94
CA MET A 14 -24.91 10.93 71.17
C MET A 14 -25.71 12.12 70.62
N LEU A 15 -26.83 11.97 69.91
CA LEU A 15 -27.91 10.98 70.01
C LEU A 15 -28.66 10.78 68.66
N ARG A 16 -29.23 9.58 68.49
CA ARG A 16 -29.95 9.03 67.32
C ARG A 16 -31.24 9.77 66.95
N ARG A 17 -31.60 9.75 65.65
CA ARG A 17 -32.94 9.41 65.15
C ARG A 17 -32.86 8.83 63.73
N HIS A 18 -33.64 7.77 63.51
CA HIS A 18 -33.61 6.86 62.38
C HIS A 18 -34.42 7.38 61.18
N ILE A 19 -33.83 7.34 59.98
CA ILE A 19 -34.53 7.10 58.72
C ILE A 19 -33.64 6.17 57.88
N VAL A 20 -34.25 5.06 57.43
CA VAL A 20 -33.66 4.03 56.56
C VAL A 20 -33.74 4.48 55.11
N ALA A 21 -32.63 4.49 54.36
CA ALA A 21 -32.62 4.22 52.91
C ALA A 21 -31.19 4.05 52.35
N ALA A 22 -30.97 2.90 51.70
CA ALA A 22 -30.01 2.58 50.64
C ALA A 22 -28.49 2.79 50.88
N ILE A 23 -27.78 1.66 51.01
CA ILE A 23 -26.33 1.54 50.84
C ILE A 23 -26.00 1.71 49.35
N GLY A 24 -25.40 2.84 48.99
CA GLY A 24 -24.72 3.04 47.71
C GLY A 24 -23.22 2.76 47.88
N LEU A 25 -22.74 1.67 47.28
CA LEU A 25 -21.33 1.31 47.19
C LEU A 25 -20.62 2.28 46.23
N LEU A 26 -19.91 3.28 46.76
CA LEU A 26 -19.02 4.13 45.97
C LEU A 26 -17.72 3.38 45.68
N VAL A 27 -17.68 2.72 44.52
CA VAL A 27 -16.44 2.23 43.92
C VAL A 27 -15.66 3.44 43.40
N PHE A 28 -14.53 3.74 44.02
CA PHE A 28 -13.54 4.66 43.45
C PHE A 28 -12.93 4.01 42.22
N LEU A 29 -13.41 4.39 41.03
CA LEU A 29 -12.75 4.08 39.77
C LEU A 29 -11.45 4.92 39.72
N ASN A 30 -10.32 4.30 40.02
CA ASN A 30 -9.01 4.84 39.68
C ASN A 30 -8.91 4.89 38.15
N CYS A 31 -9.26 6.02 37.55
CA CYS A 31 -8.99 6.30 36.16
C CYS A 31 -7.48 6.55 36.00
N SER A 32 -6.72 5.46 35.95
CA SER A 32 -5.35 5.50 35.48
C SER A 32 -5.44 5.73 33.98
N VAL A 33 -5.25 6.97 33.53
CA VAL A 33 -5.01 7.26 32.13
C VAL A 33 -3.73 6.52 31.75
N LYS A 34 -3.88 5.32 31.19
CA LYS A 34 -2.78 4.66 30.49
C LYS A 34 -2.47 5.55 29.29
N PHE A 35 -1.41 6.35 29.37
CA PHE A 35 -0.77 6.84 28.17
C PHE A 35 -0.39 5.60 27.37
N ALA A 36 -1.12 5.33 26.28
CA ALA A 36 -0.71 4.33 25.32
C ALA A 36 0.68 4.77 24.83
N ARG A 37 1.72 4.00 25.17
CA ARG A 37 3.04 4.17 24.59
C ARG A 37 2.85 4.06 23.07
N ALA A 38 3.25 5.08 22.31
CA ALA A 38 3.24 5.00 20.85
C ALA A 38 3.91 3.68 20.46
N GLN A 39 3.18 2.81 19.77
CA GLN A 39 3.68 1.49 19.43
C GLN A 39 4.72 1.68 18.32
N SER A 40 6.01 1.62 18.68
CA SER A 40 7.09 1.57 17.69
C SER A 40 6.91 0.31 16.86
N LEU A 41 7.16 0.43 15.56
CA LEU A 41 7.18 -0.71 14.67
C LEU A 41 8.36 -1.64 15.00
N SER A 42 8.40 -2.81 14.36
CA SER A 42 9.54 -3.73 14.50
C SER A 42 10.58 -3.39 13.46
N MET A 43 11.86 -3.45 13.84
CA MET A 43 12.95 -3.36 12.88
C MET A 43 12.79 -4.43 11.80
N LEU A 44 12.91 -4.03 10.53
CA LEU A 44 12.83 -4.93 9.39
C LEU A 44 14.23 -5.33 8.92
N HIS A 45 14.35 -6.54 8.40
CA HIS A 45 15.57 -6.99 7.71
C HIS A 45 15.24 -8.00 6.60
N SER A 46 16.15 -8.14 5.63
CA SER A 46 16.09 -9.18 4.62
C SER A 46 16.49 -10.54 5.23
N SER A 47 15.72 -11.58 4.95
CA SER A 47 16.04 -12.97 5.25
C SER A 47 15.70 -13.86 4.06
N GLY A 48 16.74 -14.19 3.29
CA GLY A 48 16.59 -14.79 1.97
C GLY A 48 15.75 -13.93 1.04
N VAL A 49 14.76 -14.53 0.38
CA VAL A 49 13.82 -13.82 -0.52
C VAL A 49 12.68 -13.09 0.20
N ASN A 50 12.74 -12.90 1.52
CA ASN A 50 11.68 -12.27 2.29
C ASN A 50 12.19 -11.07 3.08
N ILE A 51 11.31 -10.10 3.28
CA ILE A 51 11.45 -9.10 4.34
C ILE A 51 10.82 -9.68 5.60
N VAL A 52 11.49 -9.58 6.73
CA VAL A 52 11.01 -10.09 8.02
C VAL A 52 11.15 -9.04 9.12
N ASP A 53 10.30 -9.16 10.14
CA ASP A 53 10.40 -8.40 11.38
C ASP A 53 11.55 -8.92 12.27
N ALA A 54 11.78 -8.29 13.42
CA ALA A 54 12.87 -8.66 14.34
C ALA A 54 12.70 -10.06 14.95
N ASN A 55 11.51 -10.65 14.88
CA ASN A 55 11.21 -12.01 15.33
C ASN A 55 11.31 -13.04 14.20
N GLY A 56 11.65 -12.62 12.97
CA GLY A 56 11.69 -13.47 11.78
C GLY A 56 10.32 -13.72 11.14
N ASN A 57 9.26 -13.00 11.56
CA ASN A 57 7.97 -13.09 10.89
C ASN A 57 8.03 -12.32 9.58
N LYS A 58 7.55 -12.94 8.51
CA LYS A 58 7.47 -12.30 7.20
C LYS A 58 6.57 -11.05 7.21
N VAL A 59 7.07 -9.99 6.59
CA VAL A 59 6.36 -8.73 6.38
C VAL A 59 6.26 -8.48 4.88
N SER A 60 5.05 -8.34 4.36
CA SER A 60 4.82 -7.91 2.97
C SER A 60 4.53 -6.42 2.95
N LEU A 61 5.37 -5.64 2.28
CA LEU A 61 5.23 -4.20 2.17
C LEU A 61 4.28 -3.86 0.99
N ARG A 62 3.19 -3.16 1.33
CA ARG A 62 2.07 -2.82 0.43
C ARG A 62 1.65 -1.38 0.69
N GLY A 63 1.80 -0.51 -0.29
CA GLY A 63 1.64 0.91 -0.03
C GLY A 63 1.50 1.82 -1.24
N VAL A 64 1.78 3.09 -0.98
CA VAL A 64 1.76 4.20 -1.95
C VAL A 64 3.06 5.00 -1.84
N ASN A 65 3.44 5.65 -2.94
CA ASN A 65 4.43 6.70 -2.94
C ASN A 65 3.80 8.04 -2.54
N LEU A 66 4.46 8.81 -1.68
CA LEU A 66 4.10 10.20 -1.39
C LEU A 66 4.73 11.15 -2.42
N GLY A 67 4.50 10.86 -3.70
CA GLY A 67 4.99 11.65 -4.83
C GLY A 67 4.44 13.08 -4.85
N GLY A 68 5.21 13.99 -5.44
CA GLY A 68 4.88 15.40 -5.49
C GLY A 68 4.80 16.08 -4.12
N TRP A 69 5.47 15.57 -3.08
CA TRP A 69 5.41 16.17 -1.73
C TRP A 69 6.72 16.86 -1.34
N LEU A 70 7.67 16.12 -0.79
CA LEU A 70 8.99 16.65 -0.42
C LEU A 70 9.87 16.87 -1.66
N THR A 71 9.56 16.19 -2.76
CA THR A 71 10.05 16.51 -4.11
C THR A 71 8.87 16.98 -4.96
N ILE A 72 8.84 18.27 -5.33
CA ILE A 72 7.77 18.86 -6.14
C ILE A 72 8.04 18.59 -7.61
N GLU A 73 7.22 17.73 -8.20
CA GLU A 73 7.17 17.52 -9.64
C GLU A 73 6.03 18.32 -10.26
N THR A 74 6.40 19.33 -11.05
CA THR A 74 5.47 20.37 -11.53
C THR A 74 4.29 19.83 -12.34
N TRP A 75 4.46 18.69 -12.99
CA TRP A 75 3.44 18.06 -13.83
C TRP A 75 2.30 17.37 -13.05
N MET A 76 2.51 17.06 -11.77
CA MET A 76 1.52 16.38 -10.90
C MET A 76 1.21 17.13 -9.61
N THR A 77 1.71 18.35 -9.47
CA THR A 77 1.54 19.21 -8.29
C THR A 77 0.82 20.51 -8.67
N PRO A 78 0.33 21.29 -7.69
CA PRO A 78 -0.26 22.60 -7.89
C PRO A 78 0.83 23.68 -7.91
N ALA A 79 1.81 23.51 -8.79
CA ALA A 79 2.80 24.52 -9.11
C ALA A 79 2.48 25.08 -10.51
N ASP A 80 2.63 26.38 -10.71
CA ASP A 80 2.48 26.96 -12.05
C ASP A 80 3.62 26.49 -12.95
N SER A 81 3.28 25.82 -14.05
CA SER A 81 4.24 25.39 -15.05
C SER A 81 4.66 26.51 -16.02
N SER A 82 4.28 27.77 -15.74
CA SER A 82 4.70 28.94 -16.53
C SER A 82 6.19 29.23 -16.32
N GLY A 83 7.05 28.44 -16.98
CA GLY A 83 8.49 28.68 -17.04
C GLY A 83 9.30 28.15 -15.85
N LEU A 84 8.68 27.39 -14.94
CA LEU A 84 9.35 26.70 -13.84
C LEU A 84 9.27 25.19 -14.09
N PRO A 85 10.32 24.55 -14.62
CA PRO A 85 10.26 23.15 -15.01
C PRO A 85 10.32 22.16 -13.83
N ASP A 86 10.90 22.56 -12.69
CA ASP A 86 11.28 21.64 -11.61
C ASP A 86 11.25 22.29 -10.21
N ASN A 87 11.42 21.46 -9.18
CA ASN A 87 11.45 21.90 -7.78
C ASN A 87 12.52 22.97 -7.52
N TYR A 88 13.72 22.78 -8.07
CA TYR A 88 14.82 23.74 -7.95
C TYR A 88 14.46 25.13 -8.48
N SER A 89 13.79 25.21 -9.62
CA SER A 89 13.37 26.48 -10.23
C SER A 89 12.29 27.19 -9.41
N ILE A 90 11.41 26.46 -8.74
CA ILE A 90 10.43 27.00 -7.78
C ILE A 90 11.16 27.62 -6.60
N ILE A 91 12.00 26.84 -5.92
CA ILE A 91 12.77 27.32 -4.75
C ILE A 91 13.61 28.54 -5.12
N LYS A 92 14.37 28.46 -6.21
CA LYS A 92 15.22 29.57 -6.67
C LYS A 92 14.41 30.84 -6.96
N THR A 93 13.20 30.69 -7.51
CA THR A 93 12.33 31.84 -7.80
C THR A 93 11.81 32.46 -6.51
N LEU A 94 11.35 31.66 -5.56
CA LEU A 94 10.89 32.14 -4.25
C LEU A 94 12.03 32.80 -3.45
N ASP A 95 13.22 32.20 -3.45
CA ASP A 95 14.43 32.77 -2.84
C ASP A 95 14.75 34.16 -3.39
N ASN A 96 14.76 34.30 -4.72
CA ASN A 96 15.07 35.58 -5.37
C ASN A 96 13.99 36.64 -5.11
N ARG A 97 12.73 36.24 -4.99
CA ARG A 97 11.60 37.17 -4.80
C ARG A 97 11.42 37.60 -3.35
N PHE A 98 11.62 36.68 -2.40
CA PHE A 98 11.20 36.87 -1.01
C PHE A 98 12.26 36.54 0.04
N GLY A 99 13.41 36.00 -0.38
CA GLY A 99 14.46 35.50 0.51
C GLY A 99 14.16 34.14 1.14
N VAL A 100 15.23 33.45 1.54
CA VAL A 100 15.21 32.07 2.05
C VAL A 100 14.18 31.85 3.17
N ALA A 101 14.11 32.74 4.16
CA ALA A 101 13.18 32.56 5.27
C ALA A 101 11.71 32.55 4.83
N THR A 102 11.35 33.38 3.84
CA THR A 102 9.98 33.43 3.31
C THR A 102 9.71 32.24 2.40
N GLU A 103 10.65 31.89 1.52
CA GLU A 103 10.58 30.66 0.71
C GLU A 103 10.23 29.46 1.60
N GLN A 104 11.02 29.25 2.65
CA GLN A 104 10.89 28.08 3.52
C GLN A 104 9.52 28.04 4.21
N SER A 105 8.98 29.20 4.59
CA SER A 105 7.62 29.28 5.12
C SER A 105 6.55 28.93 4.09
N LEU A 106 6.74 29.26 2.81
CA LEU A 106 5.81 28.95 1.73
C LEU A 106 5.86 27.45 1.37
N ILE A 107 7.05 26.89 1.21
CA ILE A 107 7.23 25.46 0.96
C ILE A 107 6.65 24.64 2.12
N LYS A 108 6.91 25.05 3.37
CA LYS A 108 6.29 24.39 4.53
C LYS A 108 4.76 24.45 4.52
N THR A 109 4.18 25.58 4.08
CA THR A 109 2.72 25.71 3.93
C THR A 109 2.20 24.69 2.91
N TYR A 110 2.89 24.54 1.77
CA TYR A 110 2.58 23.51 0.79
C TYR A 110 2.68 22.10 1.38
N GLU A 111 3.82 21.77 2.00
CA GLU A 111 4.07 20.43 2.55
C GLU A 111 3.03 20.04 3.61
N GLN A 112 2.64 20.97 4.49
CA GLN A 112 1.67 20.73 5.56
C GLN A 112 0.22 20.59 5.06
N SER A 113 -0.09 21.13 3.89
CA SER A 113 -1.41 20.96 3.25
C SER A 113 -1.45 19.75 2.33
N TRP A 114 -0.32 19.41 1.68
CA TRP A 114 -0.23 18.32 0.73
C TRP A 114 -0.30 16.95 1.39
N ILE A 115 0.36 16.72 2.54
CA ILE A 115 0.19 15.49 3.33
C ILE A 115 -0.14 15.86 4.76
N THR A 116 -1.24 15.28 5.26
CA THR A 116 -1.77 15.53 6.60
C THR A 116 -1.89 14.23 7.39
N THR A 117 -2.22 14.29 8.67
CA THR A 117 -2.53 13.08 9.45
C THR A 117 -3.73 12.31 8.89
N ALA A 118 -4.71 13.02 8.33
CA ALA A 118 -5.89 12.41 7.70
C ALA A 118 -5.50 11.58 6.46
N ASP A 119 -4.44 11.99 5.75
CA ASP A 119 -3.91 11.21 4.64
C ASP A 119 -3.33 9.88 5.10
N LEU A 120 -2.58 9.90 6.19
CA LEU A 120 -2.04 8.69 6.79
C LEU A 120 -3.16 7.80 7.36
N ASP A 121 -4.24 8.39 7.88
CA ASP A 121 -5.45 7.66 8.27
C ASP A 121 -6.11 6.96 7.08
N ASN A 122 -6.23 7.67 5.95
CA ASN A 122 -6.76 7.09 4.71
C ASN A 122 -5.89 5.93 4.21
N ILE A 123 -4.56 6.13 4.15
CA ILE A 123 -3.62 5.08 3.75
C ILE A 123 -3.79 3.84 4.63
N ARG A 124 -3.90 4.03 5.95
CA ARG A 124 -4.12 2.92 6.87
C ARG A 124 -5.48 2.25 6.65
N ALA A 125 -6.53 3.02 6.38
CA ALA A 125 -7.88 2.53 6.15
C ALA A 125 -8.00 1.64 4.91
N GLU A 126 -7.19 1.92 3.87
CA GLU A 126 -7.05 1.06 2.68
C GLU A 126 -6.23 -0.22 2.97
N GLY A 127 -5.75 -0.40 4.21
CA GLY A 127 -5.02 -1.58 4.67
C GLY A 127 -3.50 -1.46 4.53
N MET A 128 -2.98 -0.35 3.99
CA MET A 128 -1.56 -0.23 3.62
C MET A 128 -0.67 -0.14 4.86
N ASN A 129 0.56 -0.63 4.71
CA ASN A 129 1.53 -0.73 5.79
C ASN A 129 2.90 -0.11 5.47
N VAL A 130 3.06 0.50 4.29
CA VAL A 130 4.28 1.23 3.93
C VAL A 130 3.93 2.49 3.14
N ILE A 131 4.76 3.52 3.29
CA ILE A 131 4.85 4.67 2.39
C ILE A 131 6.30 4.80 1.90
N ARG A 132 6.49 4.99 0.59
CA ARG A 132 7.78 5.43 0.02
C ARG A 132 7.74 6.95 -0.09
N VAL A 133 8.74 7.62 0.47
CA VAL A 133 8.79 9.08 0.61
C VAL A 133 9.97 9.61 -0.21
N PRO A 134 9.68 10.10 -1.44
CA PRO A 134 10.66 10.80 -2.25
C PRO A 134 11.22 12.02 -1.53
N VAL A 135 12.53 12.06 -1.33
CA VAL A 135 13.28 13.22 -0.85
C VAL A 135 14.36 13.61 -1.85
N TRP A 136 14.76 14.86 -1.84
CA TRP A 136 15.89 15.35 -2.62
C TRP A 136 16.79 16.22 -1.75
N TRP A 137 18.01 16.49 -2.22
CA TRP A 137 19.00 17.23 -1.43
C TRP A 137 18.49 18.59 -0.91
N GLY A 138 17.59 19.26 -1.63
CA GLY A 138 17.01 20.55 -1.25
C GLY A 138 16.10 20.52 -0.01
N ASN A 139 15.62 19.35 0.42
CA ASN A 139 14.92 19.21 1.70
C ASN A 139 15.85 19.42 2.90
N PHE A 140 17.15 19.15 2.71
CA PHE A 140 18.13 19.14 3.79
C PHE A 140 19.11 20.30 3.73
N GLN A 141 19.37 20.82 2.53
CA GLN A 141 20.29 21.91 2.29
C GLN A 141 19.61 23.07 1.57
N THR A 142 20.01 24.29 1.89
CA THR A 142 19.70 25.46 1.06
C THR A 142 20.43 25.37 -0.28
N LEU A 143 20.02 26.15 -1.28
CA LEU A 143 20.63 26.10 -2.64
C LEU A 143 22.13 26.43 -2.69
N ASN A 144 22.68 27.04 -1.63
CA ASN A 144 24.12 27.29 -1.46
C ASN A 144 24.85 26.19 -0.67
N GLY A 145 24.19 25.05 -0.42
CA GLY A 145 24.77 23.87 0.24
C GLY A 145 24.85 23.94 1.76
N GLN A 146 24.23 24.94 2.42
CA GLN A 146 24.19 24.99 3.89
C GLN A 146 23.10 24.07 4.42
N TRP A 147 23.39 23.35 5.50
CA TRP A 147 22.39 22.52 6.16
C TRP A 147 21.27 23.38 6.73
N ARG A 148 20.03 22.98 6.48
CA ARG A 148 18.86 23.67 6.99
C ARG A 148 18.64 23.33 8.46
N SER A 149 18.23 24.32 9.26
CA SER A 149 17.87 24.10 10.67
C SER A 149 16.64 23.22 10.84
N ASP A 150 15.79 23.14 9.82
CA ASP A 150 14.53 22.39 9.80
C ASP A 150 14.58 21.11 8.96
N ALA A 151 15.78 20.70 8.49
CA ALA A 151 16.00 19.64 7.49
C ALA A 151 15.22 18.35 7.71
N PHE A 152 15.02 17.93 8.96
CA PHE A 152 14.30 16.69 9.29
C PHE A 152 12.85 16.90 9.73
N THR A 153 12.37 18.14 9.88
CA THR A 153 11.09 18.44 10.57
C THR A 153 9.89 17.69 9.96
N MET A 154 9.73 17.74 8.63
CA MET A 154 8.60 17.08 7.97
C MET A 154 8.81 15.56 7.85
N LEU A 155 10.06 15.12 7.65
CA LEU A 155 10.38 13.70 7.56
C LEU A 155 10.21 12.99 8.92
N ASP A 156 10.65 13.60 10.01
CA ASP A 156 10.44 13.12 11.38
C ASP A 156 8.97 13.02 11.74
N TRP A 157 8.20 14.04 11.34
CA TRP A 157 6.76 14.06 11.53
C TRP A 157 6.09 12.90 10.81
N VAL A 158 6.38 12.68 9.53
CA VAL A 158 5.71 11.60 8.77
C VAL A 158 6.14 10.22 9.23
N VAL A 159 7.43 10.00 9.54
CA VAL A 159 7.93 8.74 10.10
C VAL A 159 7.20 8.42 11.40
N SER A 160 7.05 9.40 12.30
CA SER A 160 6.37 9.21 13.57
C SER A 160 4.85 9.05 13.41
N ALA A 161 4.23 9.85 12.56
CA ALA A 161 2.78 9.84 12.36
C ALA A 161 2.31 8.61 11.59
N ALA A 162 3.10 8.10 10.64
CA ALA A 162 2.85 6.86 9.93
C ALA A 162 3.00 5.65 10.88
N ALA A 163 4.07 5.63 11.68
CA ALA A 163 4.30 4.55 12.65
C ALA A 163 3.18 4.43 13.68
N ALA A 164 2.62 5.55 14.14
CA ALA A 164 1.45 5.55 15.04
C ALA A 164 0.22 4.82 14.45
N ARG A 165 0.20 4.58 13.14
CA ARG A 165 -0.85 3.86 12.40
C ARG A 165 -0.42 2.46 11.97
N GLY A 166 0.81 2.05 12.26
CA GLY A 166 1.38 0.78 11.82
C GLY A 166 1.92 0.83 10.38
N ILE A 167 2.29 2.00 9.88
CA ILE A 167 2.82 2.20 8.53
C ILE A 167 4.32 2.47 8.62
N TYR A 168 5.13 1.67 7.94
CA TYR A 168 6.57 1.88 7.78
C TYR A 168 6.86 3.00 6.76
N THR A 169 8.03 3.64 6.91
CA THR A 169 8.53 4.63 5.94
C THR A 169 9.75 4.09 5.21
N ILE A 170 9.73 4.12 3.88
CA ILE A 170 10.93 4.02 3.04
C ILE A 170 11.34 5.44 2.68
N ILE A 171 12.59 5.81 2.97
CA ILE A 171 13.15 7.11 2.61
C ILE A 171 13.86 6.92 1.27
N ASP A 172 13.32 7.54 0.23
CA ASP A 172 13.83 7.42 -1.14
C ASP A 172 14.66 8.65 -1.50
N MET A 173 15.95 8.45 -1.79
CA MET A 173 16.79 9.49 -2.34
C MET A 173 16.45 9.73 -3.82
N HIS A 174 15.34 10.43 -4.01
CA HIS A 174 14.72 10.71 -5.30
C HIS A 174 15.54 11.68 -6.16
N GLY A 175 16.26 12.60 -5.53
CA GLY A 175 17.09 13.59 -6.19
C GLY A 175 18.43 13.81 -5.52
N VAL A 176 19.50 13.27 -6.11
CA VAL A 176 20.87 13.39 -5.59
C VAL A 176 21.49 14.75 -5.91
N VAL A 177 22.57 15.11 -5.20
CA VAL A 177 23.35 16.30 -5.55
C VAL A 177 23.94 16.10 -6.94
N GLY A 178 23.79 17.11 -7.81
CA GLY A 178 24.26 17.03 -9.19
C GLY A 178 23.36 16.26 -10.15
N GLY A 179 22.27 15.65 -9.68
CA GLY A 179 21.28 14.94 -10.50
C GLY A 179 21.80 13.66 -11.16
N GLN A 180 21.02 12.59 -11.06
CA GLN A 180 21.31 11.27 -11.61
C GLN A 180 20.65 11.00 -12.98
N SER A 181 19.82 11.94 -13.43
CA SER A 181 19.19 11.95 -14.75
C SER A 181 18.94 13.38 -15.24
N THR A 182 18.63 13.58 -16.51
CA THR A 182 18.21 14.91 -17.01
C THR A 182 16.73 15.23 -16.74
N SER A 183 16.01 14.32 -16.09
CA SER A 183 14.58 14.44 -15.85
C SER A 183 14.28 15.29 -14.61
N GLN A 184 13.04 15.77 -14.52
CA GLN A 184 12.60 16.70 -13.48
C GLN A 184 12.34 16.03 -12.13
N ASP A 185 12.09 14.72 -12.10
CA ASP A 185 11.93 13.88 -10.89
C ASP A 185 13.13 13.98 -9.96
N THR A 186 14.35 14.16 -10.50
CA THR A 186 15.57 14.44 -9.72
C THR A 186 15.51 15.72 -8.87
N GLY A 187 14.46 16.52 -8.99
CA GLY A 187 14.29 17.83 -8.37
C GLY A 187 14.96 18.97 -9.16
N ARG A 188 15.78 18.66 -10.19
CA ARG A 188 16.43 19.65 -11.05
C ARG A 188 16.64 19.11 -12.47
N GLN A 189 15.76 19.51 -13.37
CA GLN A 189 15.78 19.11 -14.78
C GLN A 189 17.08 19.56 -15.48
N ASN A 190 17.51 18.77 -16.47
CA ASN A 190 18.67 19.04 -17.33
C ASN A 190 20.01 19.14 -16.59
N VAL A 191 20.14 18.53 -15.41
CA VAL A 191 21.38 18.46 -14.63
C VAL A 191 21.72 17.00 -14.32
N ASN A 192 22.87 16.54 -14.81
CA ASN A 192 23.30 15.13 -14.71
C ASN A 192 24.81 15.04 -14.38
N THR A 193 25.31 15.94 -13.54
CA THR A 193 26.74 16.07 -13.19
C THR A 193 27.20 15.05 -12.17
N TYR A 194 26.29 14.38 -11.45
CA TYR A 194 26.62 13.33 -10.49
C TYR A 194 27.60 12.28 -11.06
N TRP A 195 27.41 11.89 -12.32
CA TRP A 195 28.25 10.87 -12.95
C TRP A 195 29.69 11.29 -13.27
N SER A 196 29.98 12.59 -13.31
CA SER A 196 31.30 13.13 -13.67
C SER A 196 31.96 13.96 -12.57
N SER A 197 31.23 14.29 -11.51
CA SER A 197 31.68 15.15 -10.41
C SER A 197 31.87 14.34 -9.13
N SER A 198 33.13 14.16 -8.71
CA SER A 198 33.45 13.56 -7.42
C SER A 198 32.97 14.41 -6.22
N ALA A 199 32.81 15.72 -6.42
CA ALA A 199 32.24 16.61 -5.42
C ALA A 199 30.75 16.36 -5.21
N ASP A 200 30.00 16.15 -6.29
CA ASP A 200 28.56 15.84 -6.22
C ASP A 200 28.32 14.45 -5.60
N GLN A 201 29.16 13.48 -5.94
CA GLN A 201 29.17 12.15 -5.33
C GLN A 201 29.44 12.23 -3.82
N ALA A 202 30.51 12.92 -3.41
CA ALA A 202 30.85 13.07 -2.00
C ALA A 202 29.78 13.86 -1.21
N ALA A 203 29.15 14.86 -1.84
CA ALA A 203 28.05 15.60 -1.22
C ALA A 203 26.82 14.72 -1.02
N THR A 204 26.51 13.84 -1.98
CA THR A 204 25.42 12.87 -1.87
C THR A 204 25.73 11.80 -0.81
N ASP A 205 26.97 11.29 -0.77
CA ASP A 205 27.42 10.38 0.29
C ASP A 205 27.26 11.02 1.68
N GLN A 206 27.67 12.28 1.84
CA GLN A 206 27.52 13.01 3.10
C GLN A 206 26.06 13.23 3.50
N LEU A 207 25.20 13.51 2.51
CA LEU A 207 23.77 13.63 2.73
C LEU A 207 23.18 12.30 3.24
N MET A 208 23.48 11.19 2.58
CA MET A 208 23.01 9.86 2.97
C MET A 208 23.58 9.41 4.31
N MET A 209 24.85 9.75 4.62
CA MET A 209 25.41 9.54 5.96
C MET A 209 24.60 10.27 7.03
N ASN A 210 24.25 11.54 6.80
CA ASN A 210 23.50 12.32 7.79
C ASN A 210 22.07 11.77 8.00
N ILE A 211 21.40 11.36 6.92
CA ILE A 211 20.06 10.73 6.99
C ILE A 211 20.16 9.40 7.76
N ALA A 212 21.12 8.55 7.41
CA ALA A 212 21.32 7.27 8.08
C ALA A 212 21.69 7.42 9.56
N ALA A 213 22.56 8.38 9.91
CA ALA A 213 22.91 8.67 11.30
C ALA A 213 21.70 9.15 12.12
N HIS A 214 20.80 9.94 11.51
CA HIS A 214 19.61 10.46 12.17
C HIS A 214 18.57 9.37 12.47
N TYR A 215 18.39 8.41 11.54
CA TYR A 215 17.41 7.33 11.69
C TYR A 215 17.99 6.01 12.20
N ASN A 216 19.29 5.92 12.46
CA ASN A 216 19.93 4.70 12.98
C ASN A 216 19.19 4.16 14.23
N GLY A 217 18.78 2.89 14.16
CA GLY A 217 18.03 2.21 15.21
C GLY A 217 16.55 2.61 15.34
N ASN A 218 16.00 3.46 14.47
CA ASN A 218 14.58 3.81 14.46
C ASN A 218 13.75 2.81 13.64
N PRO A 219 13.03 1.86 14.26
CA PRO A 219 12.35 0.78 13.55
C PRO A 219 11.14 1.23 12.72
N ASN A 220 10.78 2.51 12.77
CA ASN A 220 9.70 3.06 11.96
C ASN A 220 10.13 3.29 10.50
N VAL A 221 11.44 3.41 10.26
CA VAL A 221 12.03 3.41 8.92
C VAL A 221 12.23 1.95 8.51
N ALA A 222 11.65 1.54 7.39
CA ALA A 222 11.86 0.20 6.84
C ALA A 222 13.20 0.10 6.11
N ALA A 223 13.50 1.09 5.28
CA ALA A 223 14.66 1.08 4.41
C ALA A 223 15.07 2.48 3.95
N TYR A 224 16.31 2.58 3.48
CA TYR A 224 16.79 3.67 2.65
C TYR A 224 16.86 3.19 1.20
N ASP A 225 16.11 3.83 0.33
CA ASP A 225 16.26 3.66 -1.11
C ASP A 225 17.34 4.63 -1.61
N LEU A 226 18.41 4.02 -2.15
CA LEU A 226 19.71 4.67 -2.25
C LEU A 226 19.76 5.71 -3.37
N MET A 227 19.06 5.47 -4.48
CA MET A 227 19.08 6.34 -5.64
C MET A 227 17.96 5.99 -6.61
N ASN A 228 16.99 6.89 -6.71
CA ASN A 228 15.89 6.77 -7.65
C ASN A 228 16.34 6.88 -9.11
N GLU A 229 15.85 5.98 -9.96
CA GLU A 229 15.94 6.02 -11.41
C GLU A 229 17.31 6.47 -11.99
N PRO A 230 18.43 5.78 -11.74
CA PRO A 230 19.76 6.14 -12.26
C PRO A 230 19.94 5.90 -13.79
N MET A 231 19.02 6.40 -14.61
CA MET A 231 18.85 6.07 -16.04
C MET A 231 19.83 6.77 -17.00
N SER A 232 20.44 7.91 -16.61
CA SER A 232 21.34 8.68 -17.49
C SER A 232 22.82 8.49 -17.17
N ALA A 233 23.17 7.32 -16.63
CA ALA A 233 24.53 6.97 -16.30
C ALA A 233 25.40 6.76 -17.57
N PRO A 234 26.73 6.89 -17.48
CA PRO A 234 27.61 6.76 -18.65
C PRO A 234 27.76 5.33 -19.16
N ASN A 235 27.47 4.32 -18.33
CA ASN A 235 27.51 2.90 -18.67
C ASN A 235 26.78 2.08 -17.59
N VAL A 236 26.53 0.79 -17.87
CA VAL A 236 25.79 -0.12 -16.98
C VAL A 236 26.44 -0.32 -15.60
N GLN A 237 27.76 -0.14 -15.47
CA GLN A 237 28.47 -0.31 -14.20
C GLN A 237 28.40 0.93 -13.30
N ALA A 238 28.15 2.11 -13.86
CA ALA A 238 28.15 3.36 -13.11
C ALA A 238 27.04 3.43 -12.05
N PRO A 239 25.76 3.06 -12.32
CA PRO A 239 24.72 3.00 -11.29
C PRO A 239 25.06 2.05 -10.14
N VAL A 240 25.56 0.85 -10.47
CA VAL A 240 25.96 -0.15 -9.48
C VAL A 240 27.09 0.37 -8.57
N THR A 241 28.07 1.06 -9.17
CA THR A 241 29.19 1.66 -8.42
C THR A 241 28.71 2.78 -7.50
N ALA A 242 27.84 3.66 -8.01
CA ALA A 242 27.26 4.75 -7.25
C ALA A 242 26.46 4.24 -6.04
N GLN A 243 25.56 3.28 -6.26
CA GLN A 243 24.76 2.70 -5.18
C GLN A 243 25.63 1.91 -4.19
N ASN A 244 26.70 1.24 -4.64
CA ASN A 244 27.66 0.61 -3.73
C ASN A 244 28.36 1.64 -2.81
N ASN A 245 28.72 2.81 -3.33
CA ASN A 245 29.33 3.87 -2.52
C ASN A 245 28.34 4.40 -1.49
N LEU A 246 27.09 4.65 -1.90
CA LEU A 246 26.02 5.08 -1.01
C LEU A 246 25.70 4.02 0.06
N TYR A 247 25.69 2.75 -0.30
CA TYR A 247 25.57 1.64 0.65
C TYR A 247 26.68 1.69 1.70
N ASN A 248 27.94 1.86 1.29
CA ASN A 248 29.06 1.96 2.23
C ASN A 248 28.97 3.21 3.12
N ALA A 249 28.53 4.34 2.55
CA ALA A 249 28.28 5.58 3.27
C ALA A 249 27.19 5.37 4.35
N VAL A 250 26.04 4.81 3.98
CA VAL A 250 24.96 4.45 4.91
C VAL A 250 25.46 3.49 5.99
N ARG A 251 26.14 2.40 5.61
CA ARG A 251 26.64 1.38 6.55
C ARG A 251 27.68 1.92 7.53
N SER A 252 28.38 3.02 7.20
CA SER A 252 29.28 3.69 8.13
C SER A 252 28.56 4.36 9.30
N GLN A 253 27.26 4.67 9.14
CA GLN A 253 26.42 5.34 10.15
C GLN A 253 25.34 4.42 10.71
N ASP A 254 24.84 3.48 9.90
CA ASP A 254 23.71 2.62 10.19
C ASP A 254 23.93 1.18 9.68
N PRO A 255 24.31 0.27 10.59
CA PRO A 255 24.58 -1.12 10.22
C PRO A 255 23.30 -1.96 10.05
N THR A 256 22.11 -1.42 10.31
CA THR A 256 20.92 -2.22 10.62
C THR A 256 19.74 -2.03 9.68
N HIS A 257 19.52 -0.84 9.10
CA HIS A 257 18.40 -0.65 8.17
C HIS A 257 18.64 -1.32 6.82
N ILE A 258 17.56 -1.69 6.15
CA ILE A 258 17.64 -2.21 4.78
C ILE A 258 18.13 -1.11 3.84
N CYS A 259 19.00 -1.44 2.89
CA CYS A 259 19.30 -0.56 1.75
C CYS A 259 18.65 -1.12 0.48
N ILE A 260 17.93 -0.29 -0.26
CA ILE A 260 17.29 -0.67 -1.51
C ILE A 260 18.16 -0.25 -2.70
N PHE A 261 18.28 -1.13 -3.68
CA PHE A 261 19.03 -0.90 -4.91
C PHE A 261 18.12 -0.97 -6.14
N GLU A 262 18.19 0.03 -6.99
CA GLU A 262 17.41 0.12 -8.23
C GLU A 262 18.23 -0.26 -9.48
N GLY A 263 17.61 -1.03 -10.39
CA GLY A 263 18.23 -1.47 -11.65
C GLY A 263 17.55 -0.87 -12.89
N THR A 264 18.13 0.19 -13.45
CA THR A 264 17.39 1.06 -14.39
C THR A 264 18.18 1.42 -15.65
N PHE A 265 19.41 0.91 -15.81
CA PHE A 265 20.29 1.33 -16.89
C PHE A 265 19.79 0.90 -18.27
N GLY A 266 19.25 1.84 -19.05
CA GLY A 266 18.80 1.61 -20.43
C GLY A 266 17.58 0.68 -20.58
N SER A 267 17.17 -0.02 -19.52
CA SER A 267 16.00 -0.89 -19.44
C SER A 267 15.67 -1.16 -17.96
N TRP A 268 14.37 -1.22 -17.65
CA TRP A 268 13.82 -1.57 -16.34
C TRP A 268 13.76 -3.08 -16.16
N ASN A 269 14.91 -3.68 -15.87
CA ASN A 269 15.04 -5.13 -15.83
C ASN A 269 16.06 -5.56 -14.76
N TRP A 270 15.80 -6.73 -14.16
CA TRP A 270 16.56 -7.19 -13.00
C TRP A 270 18.05 -7.48 -13.30
N ASP A 271 18.40 -7.80 -14.55
CA ASP A 271 19.80 -8.07 -14.95
C ASP A 271 20.71 -6.85 -14.83
N MET A 272 20.16 -5.66 -14.61
CA MET A 272 20.92 -4.43 -14.34
C MET A 272 21.56 -4.41 -12.95
N LEU A 273 21.18 -5.33 -12.06
CA LEU A 273 21.74 -5.49 -10.73
C LEU A 273 22.58 -6.78 -10.64
N PRO A 274 23.72 -6.77 -9.95
CA PRO A 274 24.52 -7.98 -9.71
C PRO A 274 23.93 -8.80 -8.55
N PRO A 275 24.31 -10.07 -8.34
CA PRO A 275 24.04 -10.75 -7.07
C PRO A 275 24.65 -9.98 -5.88
N PRO A 276 23.98 -9.87 -4.71
CA PRO A 276 24.52 -9.17 -3.53
C PRO A 276 25.90 -9.66 -3.09
N SER A 277 26.19 -10.95 -3.28
CA SER A 277 27.48 -11.58 -2.95
C SER A 277 28.66 -11.00 -3.73
N THR A 278 28.43 -10.32 -4.85
CA THR A 278 29.48 -9.70 -5.68
C THR A 278 30.23 -8.62 -4.91
N PHE A 279 29.52 -7.85 -4.08
CA PHE A 279 30.06 -6.75 -3.28
C PHE A 279 29.99 -7.03 -1.77
N GLY A 280 29.45 -8.18 -1.36
CA GLY A 280 29.26 -8.52 0.05
C GLY A 280 28.15 -7.72 0.71
N TRP A 281 27.14 -7.28 -0.05
CA TRP A 281 26.02 -6.55 0.51
C TRP A 281 25.19 -7.43 1.43
N THR A 282 24.78 -6.86 2.56
CA THR A 282 23.94 -7.50 3.55
C THR A 282 22.78 -6.59 3.91
N ASN A 283 21.63 -7.21 4.20
CA ASN A 283 20.41 -6.50 4.52
C ASN A 283 19.98 -5.54 3.40
N VAL A 284 19.74 -6.10 2.22
CA VAL A 284 19.38 -5.34 1.01
C VAL A 284 18.12 -5.91 0.36
N ILE A 285 17.46 -5.06 -0.43
CA ILE A 285 16.31 -5.40 -1.28
C ILE A 285 16.60 -4.82 -2.67
N TYR A 286 16.15 -5.49 -3.73
CA TYR A 286 16.22 -4.96 -5.09
C TYR A 286 14.87 -4.40 -5.53
N GLU A 287 14.94 -3.28 -6.24
CA GLU A 287 13.78 -2.49 -6.65
C GLU A 287 13.74 -2.26 -8.16
N MET A 288 12.54 -2.35 -8.73
CA MET A 288 12.23 -1.99 -10.11
C MET A 288 10.99 -1.09 -10.17
N HIS A 289 10.90 -0.29 -11.22
CA HIS A 289 9.69 0.43 -11.59
C HIS A 289 9.03 -0.25 -12.80
N GLU A 290 7.71 -0.41 -12.75
CA GLU A 290 6.94 -1.05 -13.81
C GLU A 290 5.88 -0.10 -14.35
N TYR A 291 6.16 0.47 -15.53
CA TYR A 291 5.25 1.38 -16.22
C TYR A 291 5.02 0.93 -17.67
N GLN A 292 3.77 0.59 -17.98
CA GLN A 292 3.33 0.34 -19.36
C GLN A 292 2.63 1.58 -19.91
N TRP A 293 3.43 2.59 -20.25
CA TRP A 293 2.97 3.90 -20.71
C TRP A 293 1.98 3.80 -21.89
N SER A 294 0.77 4.35 -21.71
CA SER A 294 -0.32 4.24 -22.70
C SER A 294 -0.64 2.80 -23.13
N GLY A 295 -0.29 1.82 -22.28
CA GLY A 295 -0.48 0.40 -22.55
C GLY A 295 -1.96 0.00 -22.51
N THR A 296 -2.31 -0.97 -23.35
CA THR A 296 -3.59 -1.69 -23.22
C THR A 296 -3.61 -2.54 -21.95
N ALA A 297 -4.79 -3.01 -21.53
CA ALA A 297 -4.92 -3.95 -20.42
C ALA A 297 -3.92 -5.13 -20.54
N SER A 298 -3.84 -5.76 -21.72
CA SER A 298 -2.90 -6.87 -21.94
C SER A 298 -1.43 -6.45 -21.85
N ALA A 299 -1.07 -5.22 -22.24
CA ALA A 299 0.30 -4.75 -22.09
C ALA A 299 0.67 -4.59 -20.62
N VAL A 300 -0.21 -3.99 -19.82
CA VAL A 300 -0.07 -3.85 -18.36
C VAL A 300 0.06 -5.21 -17.68
N GLU A 301 -0.86 -6.13 -17.96
CA GLU A 301 -0.84 -7.49 -17.39
C GLU A 301 0.45 -8.25 -17.76
N ASN A 302 0.90 -8.13 -19.02
CA ASN A 302 2.16 -8.73 -19.46
C ASN A 302 3.37 -8.09 -18.79
N GLY A 303 3.39 -6.78 -18.57
CA GLY A 303 4.45 -6.08 -17.82
C GLY A 303 4.62 -6.67 -16.42
N ALA A 304 3.51 -6.78 -15.67
CA ALA A 304 3.52 -7.39 -14.34
C ALA A 304 4.01 -8.85 -14.35
N VAL A 305 3.57 -9.66 -15.33
CA VAL A 305 4.03 -11.05 -15.50
C VAL A 305 5.51 -11.13 -15.85
N ASN A 306 6.02 -10.21 -16.67
CA ASN A 306 7.42 -10.17 -17.07
C ASN A 306 8.32 -9.83 -15.88
N GLN A 307 7.96 -8.84 -15.06
CA GLN A 307 8.69 -8.51 -13.83
C GLN A 307 8.79 -9.72 -12.90
N VAL A 308 7.66 -10.41 -12.66
CA VAL A 308 7.63 -11.64 -11.86
C VAL A 308 8.55 -12.72 -12.43
N ASN A 309 8.45 -13.01 -13.73
CA ASN A 309 9.20 -14.10 -14.35
C ASN A 309 10.70 -13.81 -14.39
N GLN A 310 11.08 -12.55 -14.67
CA GLN A 310 12.47 -12.15 -14.68
C GLN A 310 13.05 -12.15 -13.26
N PHE A 311 12.32 -11.71 -12.23
CA PHE A 311 12.85 -11.84 -10.87
C PHE A 311 13.00 -13.32 -10.45
N LYS A 312 12.08 -14.19 -10.87
CA LYS A 312 12.20 -15.63 -10.59
C LYS A 312 13.45 -16.28 -11.19
N SER A 313 13.99 -15.80 -12.31
CA SER A 313 15.26 -16.31 -12.83
C SER A 313 16.47 -15.92 -11.96
N HIS A 314 16.27 -15.03 -10.98
CA HIS A 314 17.28 -14.50 -10.08
C HIS A 314 17.14 -14.98 -8.62
N GLN A 315 16.33 -16.01 -8.35
CA GLN A 315 16.16 -16.56 -6.99
C GLN A 315 17.48 -16.97 -6.31
N SER A 316 18.51 -17.31 -7.09
CA SER A 316 19.85 -17.64 -6.58
C SER A 316 20.54 -16.47 -5.88
N TRP A 317 20.12 -15.22 -6.11
CA TRP A 317 20.65 -14.03 -5.44
C TRP A 317 20.23 -13.97 -3.97
N ASN A 318 19.17 -14.70 -3.60
CA ASN A 318 18.69 -14.80 -2.22
C ASN A 318 18.43 -13.42 -1.57
N VAL A 319 17.78 -12.55 -2.34
CA VAL A 319 17.42 -11.16 -1.99
C VAL A 319 15.91 -10.98 -2.13
N PRO A 320 15.24 -10.19 -1.28
CA PRO A 320 13.84 -9.83 -1.50
C PRO A 320 13.72 -8.82 -2.65
N ASP A 321 12.57 -8.83 -3.31
CA ASP A 321 12.23 -7.88 -4.37
C ASP A 321 11.12 -6.90 -3.96
N TYR A 322 11.09 -5.80 -4.69
CA TYR A 322 10.17 -4.70 -4.50
C TYR A 322 9.88 -4.01 -5.83
N ILE A 323 8.60 -3.79 -6.16
CA ILE A 323 8.19 -2.88 -7.22
C ILE A 323 7.84 -1.55 -6.57
N GLY A 324 8.83 -0.67 -6.42
CA GLY A 324 8.65 0.56 -5.67
C GLY A 324 7.87 1.63 -6.43
N GLU A 325 7.75 1.50 -7.74
CA GLU A 325 6.78 2.26 -8.50
C GLU A 325 6.08 1.42 -9.56
N PHE A 326 4.76 1.52 -9.61
CA PHE A 326 3.98 1.09 -10.77
C PHE A 326 2.67 1.85 -10.85
N ASN A 327 2.12 1.91 -12.06
CA ASN A 327 0.79 2.46 -12.31
C ASN A 327 0.15 1.78 -13.53
N ASP A 328 -1.10 1.32 -13.38
CA ASP A 328 -1.86 0.70 -14.49
C ASP A 328 -2.68 1.74 -15.27
N PHE A 329 -2.48 3.01 -14.97
CA PHE A 329 -3.10 4.20 -15.53
C PHE A 329 -4.64 4.14 -15.48
N GLY A 330 -5.29 4.66 -16.51
CA GLY A 330 -6.75 4.68 -16.63
C GLY A 330 -7.38 3.32 -16.95
N ASN A 331 -6.65 2.21 -16.78
CA ASN A 331 -7.21 0.88 -16.98
C ASN A 331 -8.23 0.52 -15.89
N SER A 332 -9.03 -0.51 -16.17
CA SER A 332 -10.10 -0.93 -15.28
C SER A 332 -9.59 -1.47 -13.93
N THR A 333 -10.45 -1.45 -12.91
CA THR A 333 -10.18 -2.10 -11.60
C THR A 333 -9.71 -3.55 -11.74
N ALA A 334 -10.18 -4.30 -12.74
CA ALA A 334 -9.77 -5.68 -12.94
C ALA A 334 -8.28 -5.82 -13.32
N VAL A 335 -7.76 -4.85 -14.08
CA VAL A 335 -6.32 -4.82 -14.46
C VAL A 335 -5.48 -4.49 -13.23
N TRP A 336 -5.86 -3.46 -12.46
CA TRP A 336 -5.22 -3.14 -11.18
C TRP A 336 -5.19 -4.34 -10.21
N GLN A 337 -6.32 -5.05 -10.10
CA GLN A 337 -6.40 -6.26 -9.30
C GLN A 337 -5.49 -7.38 -9.85
N PHE A 338 -5.43 -7.55 -11.17
CA PHE A 338 -4.52 -8.52 -11.79
C PHE A 338 -3.07 -8.21 -11.40
N THR A 339 -2.60 -6.99 -11.62
CA THR A 339 -1.22 -6.56 -11.32
C THR A 339 -0.85 -6.79 -9.86
N MET A 340 -1.66 -6.25 -8.93
CA MET A 340 -1.42 -6.43 -7.49
C MET A 340 -1.45 -7.90 -7.08
N ASN A 341 -2.38 -8.69 -7.65
CA ASN A 341 -2.41 -10.13 -7.38
C ASN A 341 -1.15 -10.81 -7.92
N GLN A 342 -0.70 -10.52 -9.15
CA GLN A 342 0.55 -11.08 -9.67
C GLN A 342 1.70 -10.85 -8.71
N TYR A 343 1.88 -9.64 -8.20
CA TYR A 343 2.93 -9.36 -7.22
C TYR A 343 2.71 -10.09 -5.89
N ASN A 344 1.50 -10.02 -5.32
CA ASN A 344 1.16 -10.69 -4.06
C ASN A 344 1.47 -12.19 -4.07
N ASN A 345 1.07 -12.85 -5.15
CA ASN A 345 1.14 -14.30 -5.32
C ASN A 345 2.57 -14.80 -5.52
N ASN A 346 3.46 -13.90 -5.94
CA ASN A 346 4.86 -14.17 -6.13
C ASN A 346 5.73 -13.53 -5.04
N ASN A 347 5.11 -13.10 -3.95
CA ASN A 347 5.76 -12.48 -2.80
C ASN A 347 6.50 -11.17 -3.08
N ILE A 348 6.16 -10.51 -4.17
CA ILE A 348 6.81 -9.28 -4.60
C ILE A 348 6.25 -8.13 -3.80
N ASN A 349 7.08 -7.35 -3.11
CA ASN A 349 6.65 -6.16 -2.34
C ASN A 349 6.28 -5.02 -3.31
N TRP A 350 5.41 -4.06 -2.94
CA TRP A 350 5.10 -2.96 -3.88
C TRP A 350 4.56 -1.68 -3.26
N THR A 351 4.79 -0.57 -3.96
CA THR A 351 4.09 0.71 -3.77
C THR A 351 3.55 1.24 -5.10
N VAL A 352 2.30 1.69 -5.11
CA VAL A 352 1.72 2.36 -6.29
C VAL A 352 2.27 3.78 -6.39
N TRP A 353 2.61 4.22 -7.60
CA TRP A 353 2.88 5.62 -7.87
C TRP A 353 1.60 6.26 -8.39
N ALA A 354 0.92 7.16 -7.67
CA ALA A 354 1.25 7.74 -6.37
C ALA A 354 0.00 7.96 -5.49
N TYR A 355 0.18 8.50 -4.28
CA TYR A 355 -0.93 8.81 -3.38
C TYR A 355 -1.82 9.95 -3.90
N LYS A 356 -1.23 11.07 -4.34
CA LYS A 356 -1.94 12.25 -4.88
C LYS A 356 -1.39 12.65 -6.25
N SER A 357 -2.25 13.19 -7.11
CA SER A 357 -1.83 13.80 -8.37
C SER A 357 -2.80 14.88 -8.83
N THR A 358 -2.26 15.98 -9.38
CA THR A 358 -3.04 16.99 -10.12
C THR A 358 -3.28 16.62 -11.59
N LYS A 359 -2.71 15.49 -12.03
CA LYS A 359 -2.86 14.92 -13.38
C LYS A 359 -3.58 13.59 -13.29
N GLY A 360 -4.70 13.46 -14.00
CA GLY A 360 -5.56 12.28 -13.92
C GLY A 360 -4.87 10.96 -14.31
N ASN A 361 -5.30 9.88 -13.67
CA ASN A 361 -4.84 8.50 -13.81
C ASN A 361 -3.44 8.22 -13.23
N TRP A 362 -2.98 9.04 -12.30
CA TRP A 362 -1.69 8.90 -11.62
C TRP A 362 -1.82 8.68 -10.11
N GLY A 363 -2.84 9.26 -9.48
CA GLY A 363 -3.03 9.23 -8.04
C GLY A 363 -4.09 8.22 -7.59
N LEU A 364 -3.93 7.72 -6.36
CA LEU A 364 -5.06 7.20 -5.57
C LEU A 364 -6.07 8.32 -5.26
N TYR A 365 -5.58 9.55 -5.09
CA TYR A 365 -6.38 10.75 -4.95
C TYR A 365 -6.07 11.69 -6.11
N GLU A 366 -7.11 12.01 -6.87
CA GLU A 366 -7.02 12.77 -8.12
C GLU A 366 -7.71 14.13 -7.97
N THR A 367 -7.18 15.17 -8.61
CA THR A 367 -7.80 16.51 -8.54
C THR A 367 -9.27 16.51 -8.94
N GLN A 368 -10.09 17.17 -8.14
CA GLN A 368 -11.50 17.42 -8.44
C GLN A 368 -11.66 18.52 -9.50
N SER A 369 -12.84 18.61 -10.12
CA SER A 369 -13.16 19.64 -11.12
C SER A 369 -13.21 21.05 -10.53
N ASN A 370 -13.60 21.20 -9.27
CA ASN A 370 -13.66 22.45 -8.50
C ASN A 370 -12.38 22.67 -7.66
N LYS A 371 -11.21 22.36 -8.21
CA LYS A 371 -9.93 22.46 -7.51
C LYS A 371 -9.60 23.91 -7.06
N PRO A 372 -8.81 24.08 -5.98
CA PRO A 372 -8.32 25.38 -5.56
C PRO A 372 -7.47 26.07 -6.65
N PRO A 373 -7.22 27.39 -6.52
CA PRO A 373 -6.29 28.10 -7.38
C PRO A 373 -4.88 27.48 -7.32
N ILE A 374 -4.20 27.41 -8.46
CA ILE A 374 -2.77 27.12 -8.55
C ILE A 374 -2.05 28.47 -8.48
N PRO A 375 -1.17 28.72 -7.50
CA PRO A 375 -0.49 30.00 -7.38
C PRO A 375 0.49 30.18 -8.55
N ASN A 376 0.63 31.43 -9.00
CA ASN A 376 1.66 31.82 -9.93
C ASN A 376 2.94 32.23 -9.16
N ILE A 377 3.92 31.32 -9.08
CA ILE A 377 5.14 31.50 -8.29
C ILE A 377 6.01 32.65 -8.81
N GLN A 378 5.85 33.07 -10.07
CA GLN A 378 6.62 34.17 -10.64
C GLN A 378 6.05 35.56 -10.31
N SER A 379 4.74 35.68 -10.07
CA SER A 379 4.07 37.00 -9.99
C SER A 379 3.20 37.21 -8.75
N ASP A 380 2.62 36.16 -8.17
CA ASP A 380 1.76 36.30 -7.00
C ASP A 380 2.52 36.78 -5.76
N SER A 381 1.82 37.44 -4.84
CA SER A 381 2.40 37.82 -3.55
C SER A 381 2.67 36.59 -2.68
N ALA A 382 3.63 36.66 -1.75
CA ALA A 382 3.88 35.57 -0.80
C ALA A 382 2.59 35.15 -0.05
N THR A 383 1.74 36.12 0.34
CA THR A 383 0.45 35.85 0.99
C THR A 383 -0.50 35.08 0.07
N THR A 384 -0.59 35.45 -1.21
CA THR A 384 -1.42 34.74 -2.19
C THR A 384 -0.94 33.30 -2.38
N ILE A 385 0.37 33.11 -2.55
CA ILE A 385 0.98 31.77 -2.68
C ILE A 385 0.66 30.91 -1.47
N ALA A 386 0.86 31.44 -0.26
CA ALA A 386 0.54 30.74 0.98
C ALA A 386 -0.94 30.37 1.07
N ASN A 387 -1.84 31.31 0.76
CA ASN A 387 -3.29 31.08 0.80
C ASN A 387 -3.72 30.01 -0.20
N ASP A 388 -3.22 30.05 -1.43
CA ASP A 388 -3.57 29.08 -2.46
C ASP A 388 -3.06 27.69 -2.10
N TRP A 389 -1.75 27.54 -1.80
CA TRP A 389 -1.17 26.27 -1.37
C TRP A 389 -1.82 25.69 -0.11
N SER A 390 -2.22 26.53 0.85
CA SER A 390 -2.88 26.06 2.08
C SER A 390 -4.17 25.28 1.82
N GLN A 391 -4.83 25.54 0.68
CA GLN A 391 -6.12 24.92 0.33
C GLN A 391 -5.98 23.55 -0.34
N TRP A 392 -4.78 23.15 -0.78
CA TRP A 392 -4.52 21.89 -1.49
C TRP A 392 -4.48 20.65 -0.57
N THR A 393 -5.49 20.54 0.29
CA THR A 393 -5.73 19.36 1.13
C THR A 393 -6.55 18.32 0.38
N THR A 394 -6.53 17.07 0.84
CA THR A 394 -7.30 15.95 0.26
C THR A 394 -8.77 16.27 0.15
N THR A 395 -9.35 16.75 1.25
CA THR A 395 -10.79 17.03 1.33
C THR A 395 -11.22 18.13 0.38
N ASN A 396 -10.37 19.13 0.15
CA ASN A 396 -10.73 20.29 -0.67
C ASN A 396 -10.40 20.12 -2.15
N ALA A 397 -9.29 19.44 -2.47
CA ALA A 397 -8.75 19.43 -3.83
C ALA A 397 -8.84 18.08 -4.53
N PHE A 398 -9.01 16.96 -3.80
CA PHE A 398 -8.86 15.62 -4.35
C PHE A 398 -10.06 14.70 -4.08
N SER A 399 -10.35 13.83 -5.03
CA SER A 399 -11.31 12.73 -4.88
C SER A 399 -10.61 11.40 -5.07
N ILE A 400 -11.07 10.38 -4.34
CA ILE A 400 -10.52 9.03 -4.46
C ILE A 400 -10.73 8.46 -5.87
N ASN A 401 -9.72 7.80 -6.39
CA ASN A 401 -9.70 7.20 -7.72
C ASN A 401 -10.66 5.99 -7.75
N PRO A 402 -11.72 6.03 -8.59
CA PRO A 402 -12.78 5.03 -8.57
C PRO A 402 -12.36 3.69 -9.19
N THR A 403 -11.23 3.61 -9.90
CA THR A 403 -10.72 2.34 -10.45
C THR A 403 -9.68 1.71 -9.54
N LEU A 404 -8.75 2.50 -9.01
CA LEU A 404 -7.66 2.03 -8.15
C LEU A 404 -8.13 1.68 -6.73
N ALA A 405 -8.94 2.52 -6.07
CA ALA A 405 -9.34 2.26 -4.69
C ALA A 405 -10.07 0.92 -4.48
N PRO A 406 -11.03 0.52 -5.33
CA PRO A 406 -11.63 -0.81 -5.21
C PRO A 406 -10.65 -1.98 -5.44
N ALA A 407 -9.54 -1.75 -6.15
CA ALA A 407 -8.50 -2.77 -6.33
C ALA A 407 -7.67 -2.97 -5.05
N LEU A 408 -7.41 -1.90 -4.30
CA LEU A 408 -6.60 -1.93 -3.06
C LEU A 408 -7.22 -2.79 -1.95
N VAL A 409 -8.55 -2.82 -1.82
CA VAL A 409 -9.27 -3.65 -0.82
C VAL A 409 -8.85 -5.13 -0.89
N GLY A 410 -8.55 -5.64 -2.09
CA GLY A 410 -8.01 -6.99 -2.33
C GLY A 410 -6.49 -7.03 -2.49
N GLY A 411 -5.87 -5.99 -3.04
CA GLY A 411 -4.42 -5.94 -3.26
C GLY A 411 -3.60 -5.87 -1.96
N VAL A 412 -4.05 -5.09 -0.98
CA VAL A 412 -3.21 -4.73 0.18
C VAL A 412 -3.24 -5.78 1.30
N ASN A 413 -4.37 -6.45 1.51
CA ASN A 413 -4.57 -7.41 2.61
C ASN A 413 -3.99 -8.81 2.35
N GLY A 414 -3.03 -8.94 1.43
CA GLY A 414 -2.49 -10.24 1.04
C GLY A 414 -3.51 -11.05 0.25
N GLY A 415 -3.82 -10.53 -0.95
CA GLY A 415 -4.60 -11.21 -1.98
C GLY A 415 -6.11 -11.01 -1.85
N GLY A 416 -6.72 -10.67 -2.99
CA GLY A 416 -7.70 -11.63 -3.48
C GLY A 416 -6.97 -12.96 -3.45
N THR A 417 -7.22 -13.80 -2.44
CA THR A 417 -6.54 -15.08 -2.32
C THR A 417 -6.67 -15.71 -3.71
N ILE A 418 -5.55 -16.01 -4.39
CA ILE A 418 -5.65 -16.91 -5.53
C ILE A 418 -6.33 -18.12 -4.93
N ILE A 419 -7.55 -18.35 -5.38
CA ILE A 419 -8.09 -19.67 -5.34
C ILE A 419 -7.14 -20.46 -6.22
N ASN A 420 -6.22 -21.20 -5.60
CA ASN A 420 -5.31 -22.09 -6.30
C ASN A 420 -6.16 -22.94 -7.23
N SER A 421 -6.07 -22.64 -8.53
CA SER A 421 -6.94 -23.20 -9.55
C SER A 421 -6.66 -24.69 -9.80
N SER A 422 -5.56 -25.20 -9.25
CA SER A 422 -5.24 -26.62 -9.20
C SER A 422 -5.76 -27.33 -7.94
N ALA A 423 -6.16 -26.58 -6.90
CA ALA A 423 -6.64 -27.13 -5.64
C ALA A 423 -8.15 -27.36 -5.62
N TRP A 424 -8.58 -28.29 -4.76
CA TRP A 424 -9.98 -28.54 -4.45
C TRP A 424 -10.35 -27.81 -3.16
N TYR A 425 -11.58 -27.33 -3.06
CA TYR A 425 -12.08 -26.58 -1.91
C TYR A 425 -13.44 -27.09 -1.46
N ASN A 426 -13.60 -27.17 -0.15
CA ASN A 426 -14.92 -27.04 0.43
C ASN A 426 -15.28 -25.55 0.45
N VAL A 427 -16.44 -25.20 -0.11
CA VAL A 427 -16.97 -23.83 -0.06
C VAL A 427 -17.95 -23.73 1.10
N VAL A 428 -17.53 -23.13 2.21
CA VAL A 428 -18.22 -23.18 3.50
C VAL A 428 -18.98 -21.89 3.78
N ASN A 429 -20.30 -21.98 3.92
CA ASN A 429 -21.13 -20.82 4.24
C ASN A 429 -20.84 -20.29 5.65
N GLN A 430 -20.68 -18.98 5.80
CA GLN A 430 -20.36 -18.37 7.09
C GLN A 430 -21.56 -18.28 8.03
N ASN A 431 -22.80 -18.37 7.55
CA ASN A 431 -23.98 -18.40 8.40
C ASN A 431 -24.22 -19.79 8.99
N SER A 432 -24.28 -20.82 8.14
CA SER A 432 -24.65 -22.18 8.55
C SER A 432 -23.45 -23.07 8.94
N GLY A 433 -22.25 -22.76 8.46
CA GLY A 433 -21.10 -23.65 8.55
C GLY A 433 -21.20 -24.88 7.62
N ALA A 434 -22.25 -24.96 6.79
CA ALA A 434 -22.45 -26.01 5.81
C ALA A 434 -21.63 -25.76 4.53
N CYS A 435 -21.36 -26.83 3.79
CA CYS A 435 -20.61 -26.82 2.54
C CYS A 435 -21.57 -26.74 1.34
N VAL A 436 -21.14 -26.10 0.26
CA VAL A 436 -21.77 -26.26 -1.05
C VAL A 436 -21.63 -27.71 -1.50
N ASP A 437 -22.73 -28.32 -1.93
CA ASP A 437 -22.89 -29.76 -2.11
C ASP A 437 -23.65 -30.05 -3.42
N ALA A 438 -23.10 -30.93 -4.25
CA ALA A 438 -23.85 -31.51 -5.35
C ALA A 438 -24.77 -32.62 -4.82
N ALA A 439 -26.08 -32.38 -4.90
CA ALA A 439 -27.09 -33.16 -4.22
C ALA A 439 -27.05 -34.64 -4.59
N GLY A 440 -27.07 -35.51 -3.57
CA GLY A 440 -27.07 -36.96 -3.76
C GLY A 440 -25.84 -37.50 -4.49
N ARG A 441 -24.74 -36.73 -4.55
CA ARG A 441 -23.54 -37.04 -5.35
C ARG A 441 -23.83 -37.17 -6.85
N GLY A 442 -24.85 -36.45 -7.34
CA GLY A 442 -25.20 -36.44 -8.76
C GLY A 442 -24.08 -35.90 -9.64
N THR A 443 -24.00 -36.42 -10.86
CA THR A 443 -22.95 -36.10 -11.84
C THR A 443 -23.52 -35.79 -13.22
N ILE A 444 -24.79 -35.38 -13.29
CA ILE A 444 -25.48 -35.09 -14.55
C ILE A 444 -25.97 -33.64 -14.57
N ASN A 445 -26.15 -33.11 -15.78
CA ASN A 445 -26.84 -31.84 -16.00
C ASN A 445 -28.17 -31.79 -15.24
N GLY A 446 -28.40 -30.69 -14.52
CA GLY A 446 -29.58 -30.49 -13.67
C GLY A 446 -29.42 -31.01 -12.24
N THR A 447 -28.27 -31.58 -11.86
CA THR A 447 -28.01 -31.92 -10.45
C THR A 447 -28.09 -30.65 -9.59
N VAL A 448 -28.91 -30.67 -8.55
CA VAL A 448 -29.10 -29.55 -7.63
C VAL A 448 -27.79 -29.22 -6.90
N VAL A 449 -27.44 -27.94 -6.83
CA VAL A 449 -26.37 -27.44 -5.95
C VAL A 449 -27.02 -26.86 -4.70
N GLN A 450 -26.75 -27.46 -3.56
CA GLN A 450 -27.38 -27.17 -2.27
C GLN A 450 -26.34 -26.88 -1.19
N GLN A 451 -26.78 -26.53 0.02
CA GLN A 451 -25.93 -26.66 1.20
C GLN A 451 -26.18 -27.99 1.93
N TRP A 452 -25.11 -28.59 2.43
CA TRP A 452 -25.15 -29.76 3.29
C TRP A 452 -24.03 -29.72 4.32
N THR A 453 -24.20 -30.40 5.45
CA THR A 453 -23.14 -30.53 6.46
C THR A 453 -21.83 -30.99 5.82
N CYS A 454 -20.75 -30.27 6.10
CA CYS A 454 -19.44 -30.57 5.53
C CYS A 454 -18.97 -31.98 5.91
N GLY A 455 -18.64 -32.78 4.91
CA GLY A 455 -18.07 -34.11 5.08
C GLY A 455 -16.55 -34.13 5.04
N ASN A 456 -15.96 -35.21 5.53
CA ASN A 456 -14.53 -35.47 5.37
C ASN A 456 -14.29 -36.22 4.04
N ALA A 457 -13.47 -35.64 3.16
CA ALA A 457 -13.11 -36.21 1.85
C ALA A 457 -14.35 -36.62 1.01
N GLN A 458 -15.28 -35.68 0.83
CA GLN A 458 -16.49 -35.90 0.02
C GLN A 458 -16.36 -35.16 -1.31
N SER A 459 -16.02 -35.90 -2.36
CA SER A 459 -15.81 -35.38 -3.72
C SER A 459 -16.96 -34.53 -4.26
N ASN A 460 -18.21 -34.77 -3.84
CA ASN A 460 -19.38 -34.00 -4.26
C ASN A 460 -19.49 -32.62 -3.57
N GLN A 461 -18.68 -32.37 -2.54
CA GLN A 461 -18.55 -31.07 -1.84
C GLN A 461 -17.23 -30.36 -2.15
N GLU A 462 -16.41 -30.95 -3.02
CA GLU A 462 -15.09 -30.48 -3.38
C GLU A 462 -15.14 -29.78 -4.75
N TRP A 463 -14.77 -28.51 -4.75
CA TRP A 463 -14.92 -27.62 -5.90
C TRP A 463 -13.58 -27.05 -6.33
N GLN A 464 -13.34 -26.99 -7.63
CA GLN A 464 -12.15 -26.36 -8.21
C GLN A 464 -12.57 -25.15 -9.02
N PHE A 465 -11.93 -24.01 -8.74
CA PHE A 465 -12.17 -22.76 -9.46
C PHE A 465 -11.18 -22.68 -10.61
N GLN A 466 -11.63 -23.02 -11.82
CA GLN A 466 -10.81 -22.97 -13.02
C GLN A 466 -11.00 -21.60 -13.70
N PRO A 467 -9.92 -20.83 -13.94
CA PRO A 467 -10.02 -19.48 -14.47
C PRO A 467 -10.63 -19.45 -15.86
N THR A 468 -11.41 -18.42 -16.13
CA THR A 468 -11.85 -18.05 -17.49
C THR A 468 -11.06 -16.81 -17.94
N ASP A 469 -11.61 -15.61 -17.73
CA ASP A 469 -10.98 -14.31 -18.00
C ASP A 469 -11.41 -13.29 -16.94
N SER A 470 -10.74 -12.13 -16.87
CA SER A 470 -11.17 -10.97 -16.07
C SER A 470 -11.48 -11.26 -14.59
N GLY A 471 -10.75 -12.21 -13.98
CA GLY A 471 -10.96 -12.62 -12.59
C GLY A 471 -12.18 -13.52 -12.34
N PHE A 472 -12.81 -14.03 -13.40
CA PHE A 472 -13.90 -15.01 -13.33
C PHE A 472 -13.38 -16.45 -13.43
N PHE A 473 -14.20 -17.36 -12.90
CA PHE A 473 -13.92 -18.80 -12.86
C PHE A 473 -15.17 -19.58 -13.27
N LYS A 474 -14.96 -20.73 -13.90
CA LYS A 474 -15.93 -21.83 -13.82
C LYS A 474 -15.62 -22.64 -12.55
N VAL A 475 -16.65 -23.06 -11.83
CA VAL A 475 -16.51 -23.79 -10.57
C VAL A 475 -16.95 -25.24 -10.77
N VAL A 476 -15.98 -26.15 -10.94
CA VAL A 476 -16.23 -27.55 -11.28
C VAL A 476 -16.26 -28.43 -10.04
N ASN A 477 -17.04 -29.53 -10.08
CA ASN A 477 -17.15 -30.47 -8.97
C ASN A 477 -16.15 -31.63 -9.12
N ARG A 478 -15.51 -32.09 -8.03
CA ARG A 478 -14.56 -33.22 -8.10
C ARG A 478 -15.25 -34.52 -8.50
N ASN A 479 -16.50 -34.72 -8.08
CA ASN A 479 -17.29 -35.90 -8.41
C ASN A 479 -17.90 -35.83 -9.82
N ALA A 480 -17.97 -34.64 -10.41
CA ALA A 480 -18.60 -34.36 -11.70
C ALA A 480 -17.72 -33.36 -12.49
N PRO A 481 -16.54 -33.79 -12.96
CA PRO A 481 -15.52 -32.88 -13.51
C PRO A 481 -15.89 -32.33 -14.90
N ALA A 482 -16.94 -32.87 -15.54
CA ALA A 482 -17.47 -32.35 -16.80
C ALA A 482 -18.55 -31.27 -16.58
N GLU A 483 -18.91 -30.99 -15.33
CA GLU A 483 -19.97 -30.09 -14.93
C GLU A 483 -19.44 -28.94 -14.06
N ALA A 484 -20.09 -27.79 -14.14
CA ALA A 484 -19.79 -26.61 -13.34
C ALA A 484 -21.07 -26.00 -12.74
N TRP A 485 -20.91 -25.10 -11.77
CA TRP A 485 -22.01 -24.26 -11.29
C TRP A 485 -22.64 -23.46 -12.42
N ASP A 486 -23.96 -23.57 -12.53
CA ASP A 486 -24.79 -22.96 -13.55
C ASP A 486 -26.01 -22.31 -12.90
N VAL A 487 -26.30 -21.07 -13.26
CA VAL A 487 -27.60 -20.47 -12.95
C VAL A 487 -28.63 -21.00 -13.93
N THR A 488 -29.63 -21.73 -13.43
CA THR A 488 -30.64 -22.43 -14.22
C THR A 488 -31.34 -21.49 -15.20
N ASN A 489 -31.49 -21.96 -16.45
CA ASN A 489 -32.14 -21.22 -17.55
C ASN A 489 -31.53 -19.83 -17.82
N VAL A 490 -30.24 -19.63 -17.49
CA VAL A 490 -29.57 -18.32 -17.64
C VAL A 490 -30.30 -17.22 -16.85
N GLY A 491 -30.95 -17.59 -15.75
CA GLY A 491 -31.71 -16.67 -14.91
C GLY A 491 -30.84 -15.55 -14.35
N THR A 492 -31.37 -14.33 -14.30
CA THR A 492 -30.67 -13.16 -13.73
C THR A 492 -31.39 -12.54 -12.55
N ALA A 493 -32.62 -12.95 -12.26
CA ALA A 493 -33.42 -12.43 -11.15
C ALA A 493 -33.02 -13.06 -9.81
N ASN A 494 -33.32 -12.35 -8.71
CA ASN A 494 -33.25 -12.89 -7.36
C ASN A 494 -34.04 -14.19 -7.25
N GLY A 495 -33.46 -15.23 -6.64
CA GLY A 495 -34.07 -16.54 -6.51
C GLY A 495 -33.82 -17.47 -7.71
N SER A 496 -33.05 -17.07 -8.72
CA SER A 496 -32.65 -17.99 -9.79
C SER A 496 -31.72 -19.06 -9.21
N LEU A 497 -32.10 -20.33 -9.38
CA LEU A 497 -31.48 -21.47 -8.69
C LEU A 497 -30.17 -21.91 -9.33
N ILE A 498 -29.32 -22.54 -8.52
CA ILE A 498 -28.04 -23.10 -8.97
C ILE A 498 -28.15 -24.62 -9.20
N GLN A 499 -27.57 -25.07 -10.31
CA GLN A 499 -27.46 -26.47 -10.69
C GLN A 499 -26.06 -26.78 -11.23
N LEU A 500 -25.78 -28.07 -11.45
CA LEU A 500 -24.67 -28.51 -12.28
C LEU A 500 -25.08 -28.54 -13.74
N TRP A 501 -24.20 -28.03 -14.60
CA TRP A 501 -24.37 -28.14 -16.04
C TRP A 501 -23.01 -28.18 -16.76
N ASN A 502 -22.96 -28.82 -17.91
CA ASN A 502 -21.79 -28.82 -18.77
C ASN A 502 -21.41 -27.37 -19.16
N PRO A 503 -20.13 -26.96 -18.99
CA PRO A 503 -19.73 -25.59 -19.24
C PRO A 503 -19.73 -25.28 -20.75
N GLY A 504 -20.63 -24.38 -21.18
CA GLY A 504 -20.75 -23.89 -22.55
C GLY A 504 -20.12 -22.50 -22.79
N GLY A 505 -19.48 -21.92 -21.77
CA GLY A 505 -18.86 -20.58 -21.82
C GLY A 505 -19.81 -19.42 -21.54
N GLY A 506 -21.10 -19.69 -21.29
CA GLY A 506 -22.11 -18.67 -20.96
C GLY A 506 -21.78 -17.91 -19.67
N THR A 507 -22.22 -16.66 -19.57
CA THR A 507 -21.97 -15.80 -18.39
C THR A 507 -22.70 -16.29 -17.13
N ASN A 508 -23.72 -17.14 -17.27
CA ASN A 508 -24.41 -17.80 -16.16
C ASN A 508 -23.61 -18.93 -15.49
N GLN A 509 -22.43 -19.27 -16.04
CA GLN A 509 -21.53 -20.31 -15.54
C GLN A 509 -20.18 -19.74 -15.08
N GLN A 510 -20.09 -18.42 -14.96
CA GLN A 510 -18.87 -17.72 -14.61
C GLN A 510 -19.05 -16.94 -13.32
N TRP A 511 -18.12 -17.12 -12.40
CA TRP A 511 -18.23 -16.69 -11.01
C TRP A 511 -16.97 -15.93 -10.60
N GLN A 512 -17.14 -14.81 -9.90
CA GLN A 512 -16.07 -13.99 -9.38
C GLN A 512 -16.10 -14.02 -7.85
N PRO A 513 -15.16 -14.73 -7.22
CA PRO A 513 -14.92 -14.65 -5.79
C PRO A 513 -14.26 -13.31 -5.46
N VAL A 514 -14.93 -12.50 -4.65
CA VAL A 514 -14.46 -11.20 -4.18
C VAL A 514 -14.20 -11.31 -2.69
N SER A 515 -12.94 -11.09 -2.29
CA SER A 515 -12.53 -11.16 -0.88
C SER A 515 -13.33 -10.19 -0.03
N LEU A 516 -13.79 -10.66 1.13
CA LEU A 516 -14.39 -9.88 2.21
C LEU A 516 -13.41 -9.70 3.38
N GLY A 517 -12.16 -10.15 3.23
CA GLY A 517 -11.16 -10.22 4.30
C GLY A 517 -11.27 -11.50 5.16
N ASN A 518 -10.24 -11.76 5.98
CA ASN A 518 -10.15 -12.90 6.90
C ASN A 518 -10.39 -14.29 6.25
N GLY A 519 -10.02 -14.44 4.97
CA GLY A 519 -10.20 -15.69 4.21
C GLY A 519 -11.64 -16.00 3.81
N THR A 520 -12.52 -14.99 3.81
CA THR A 520 -13.92 -15.11 3.38
C THR A 520 -14.19 -14.34 2.08
N PHE A 521 -15.22 -14.75 1.33
CA PHE A 521 -15.54 -14.25 0.00
C PHE A 521 -17.04 -14.07 -0.16
N LYS A 522 -17.46 -13.04 -0.91
CA LYS A 522 -18.71 -13.11 -1.68
C LYS A 522 -18.38 -13.71 -3.04
N ILE A 523 -19.30 -14.46 -3.65
CA ILE A 523 -19.08 -15.05 -4.98
C ILE A 523 -20.16 -14.52 -5.91
N ALA A 524 -19.80 -13.66 -6.87
CA ALA A 524 -20.73 -12.99 -7.76
C ALA A 524 -20.81 -13.66 -9.13
N GLY A 525 -22.01 -13.88 -9.68
CA GLY A 525 -22.20 -14.42 -11.02
C GLY A 525 -21.99 -13.36 -12.10
N ARG A 526 -21.25 -13.68 -13.17
CA ARG A 526 -20.94 -12.74 -14.28
C ARG A 526 -22.19 -12.25 -15.00
N GLY A 527 -23.17 -13.14 -15.22
CA GLY A 527 -24.38 -12.81 -15.99
C GLY A 527 -25.33 -11.84 -15.30
N SER A 528 -25.35 -11.81 -13.96
CA SER A 528 -26.33 -11.02 -13.18
C SER A 528 -25.70 -9.99 -12.25
N GLY A 529 -24.42 -10.11 -11.91
CA GLY A 529 -23.76 -9.34 -10.84
C GLY A 529 -24.24 -9.70 -9.42
N ARG A 530 -25.13 -10.68 -9.28
CA ARG A 530 -25.70 -11.13 -8.00
C ARG A 530 -24.82 -12.17 -7.32
N CYS A 531 -24.96 -12.29 -6.01
CA CYS A 531 -24.14 -13.17 -5.19
C CYS A 531 -24.78 -14.55 -5.02
N LEU A 532 -23.95 -15.60 -5.02
CA LEU A 532 -24.33 -16.93 -4.53
C LEU A 532 -24.82 -16.83 -3.09
N ALA A 533 -26.04 -17.29 -2.84
CA ALA A 533 -26.73 -17.12 -1.58
C ALA A 533 -27.39 -18.42 -1.11
N VAL A 534 -27.56 -18.50 0.21
CA VAL A 534 -28.47 -19.48 0.83
C VAL A 534 -29.83 -18.80 1.02
N PRO A 535 -30.90 -19.28 0.36
CA PRO A 535 -32.23 -18.69 0.46
C PRO A 535 -32.68 -18.48 1.91
N SER A 536 -33.19 -17.28 2.18
CA SER A 536 -33.70 -16.86 3.50
C SER A 536 -32.71 -17.06 4.67
N ALA A 537 -31.41 -17.11 4.38
CA ALA A 537 -30.35 -17.40 5.36
C ALA A 537 -30.58 -18.71 6.15
N SER A 538 -31.25 -19.69 5.54
CA SER A 538 -31.53 -20.98 6.17
C SER A 538 -30.24 -21.69 6.60
N THR A 539 -30.28 -22.44 7.70
CA THR A 539 -29.19 -23.30 8.15
C THR A 539 -29.49 -24.79 7.93
N ALA A 540 -30.61 -25.11 7.27
CA ALA A 540 -31.02 -26.48 7.03
C ALA A 540 -30.23 -27.13 5.87
N ASN A 541 -29.92 -28.42 6.02
CA ASN A 541 -29.41 -29.25 4.94
C ASN A 541 -30.46 -29.39 3.82
N GLY A 542 -30.00 -29.48 2.58
CA GLY A 542 -30.86 -29.71 1.42
C GLY A 542 -31.44 -28.46 0.78
N VAL A 543 -31.11 -27.27 1.31
CA VAL A 543 -31.52 -26.00 0.71
C VAL A 543 -30.71 -25.76 -0.56
N GLN A 544 -31.37 -25.77 -1.71
CA GLN A 544 -30.78 -25.39 -2.99
C GLN A 544 -30.32 -23.93 -2.95
N LEU A 545 -29.12 -23.66 -3.47
CA LEU A 545 -28.58 -22.30 -3.52
C LEU A 545 -29.23 -21.51 -4.66
N ASP A 546 -29.25 -20.19 -4.51
CA ASP A 546 -29.72 -19.25 -5.52
C ASP A 546 -28.70 -18.12 -5.76
N ILE A 547 -28.98 -17.28 -6.76
CA ILE A 547 -28.42 -15.93 -6.82
C ILE A 547 -29.39 -14.93 -6.20
N PHE A 548 -28.84 -14.00 -5.42
CA PHE A 548 -29.59 -12.90 -4.84
C PHE A 548 -28.74 -11.62 -4.82
N ASP A 549 -29.37 -10.45 -4.81
CA ASP A 549 -28.68 -9.17 -4.67
C ASP A 549 -27.67 -9.22 -3.50
N CYS A 550 -26.44 -8.79 -3.78
CA CYS A 550 -25.37 -8.82 -2.80
C CYS A 550 -25.71 -7.88 -1.63
N ASN A 551 -25.95 -8.43 -0.45
CA ASN A 551 -26.48 -7.70 0.71
C ASN A 551 -25.54 -7.73 1.94
N GLY A 552 -24.34 -8.31 1.81
CA GLY A 552 -23.35 -8.38 2.88
C GLY A 552 -23.70 -9.31 4.04
N SER A 553 -24.80 -10.06 3.94
CA SER A 553 -25.18 -11.02 4.98
C SER A 553 -24.23 -12.21 5.04
N ARG A 554 -24.14 -12.85 6.21
CA ARG A 554 -23.37 -14.09 6.39
C ARG A 554 -23.84 -15.24 5.50
N ALA A 555 -25.09 -15.19 5.01
CA ALA A 555 -25.65 -16.17 4.09
C ALA A 555 -25.06 -16.09 2.67
N GLN A 556 -24.36 -14.99 2.34
CA GLN A 556 -23.64 -14.77 1.08
C GLN A 556 -22.12 -14.73 1.27
N ALA A 557 -21.63 -14.99 2.49
CA ALA A 557 -20.21 -15.04 2.79
C ALA A 557 -19.76 -16.49 2.86
N TRP A 558 -18.65 -16.79 2.19
CA TRP A 558 -18.15 -18.14 1.97
C TRP A 558 -16.67 -18.21 2.34
N LYS A 559 -16.24 -19.26 3.03
CA LYS A 559 -14.83 -19.57 3.27
C LYS A 559 -14.41 -20.71 2.37
N LEU A 560 -13.28 -20.55 1.69
CA LEU A 560 -12.71 -21.61 0.86
C LEU A 560 -11.71 -22.39 1.70
N VAL A 561 -12.03 -23.65 1.99
CA VAL A 561 -11.19 -24.55 2.79
C VAL A 561 -10.56 -25.56 1.85
N GLN A 562 -9.27 -25.40 1.58
CA GLN A 562 -8.53 -26.28 0.69
C GLN A 562 -8.61 -27.74 1.17
N GLN A 563 -8.86 -28.65 0.24
CA GLN A 563 -8.92 -30.09 0.43
C GLN A 563 -7.69 -30.75 -0.22
N PRO A 564 -7.32 -31.96 0.24
CA PRO A 564 -6.19 -32.71 -0.30
C PRO A 564 -6.28 -33.11 -1.78
#